data_AF-A0A1E5P8M2-F1
#
_entry.id   AF-A0A1E5P8M2-F1
#
_cell.length_a   1.000
_cell.length_b   1.000
_cell.length_c   1.000
_cell.angle_alpha   90.00
_cell.angle_beta   90.00
_cell.angle_gamma   90.00
#
_symmetry.space_group_name_H-M   'P 1'
#
loop_
_entity.id
_entity.type
_entity.pdbx_description
1 polymer ?
#
loop_
_entity_poly.entity_id
_entity_poly.type
_entity_poly.pdbx_seq_one_letter_code
_entity_poly.pdbx_strand_id
1 'polypeptide(L)'
;MSGTREQELLSRTALGTFRLNGQFLAVSEELARPAGLTAAWWQVVGAVLREPLPVAGIARTMGITRQSVQRIADLLVTKGLAEYAPNPAHRRAKLLRPTQAGRDAVRKIEPGHAALAARLRTELGEEGFAETVRVLERLSEALERVAEP
;
A
#
# COMPACT_ATOMS: atom_id res chain seq x y z
N MET A 1 4.73 -0.94 -35.71
CA MET A 1 4.49 -2.30 -35.20
C MET A 1 3.09 -2.33 -34.62
N SER A 2 2.11 -2.88 -35.34
CA SER A 2 0.72 -2.94 -34.85
C SER A 2 0.58 -4.15 -33.93
N GLY A 3 0.64 -3.93 -32.62
CA GLY A 3 0.16 -4.94 -31.68
C GLY A 3 -1.34 -5.14 -31.87
N THR A 4 -1.86 -6.33 -31.52
CA THR A 4 -3.31 -6.53 -31.49
C THR A 4 -3.96 -5.56 -30.49
N ARG A 5 -5.26 -5.29 -30.63
CA ARG A 5 -5.97 -4.35 -29.73
C ARG A 5 -5.76 -4.72 -28.25
N GLU A 6 -5.69 -6.00 -27.95
CA GLU A 6 -5.44 -6.56 -26.62
C GLU A 6 -4.03 -6.22 -26.11
N GLN A 7 -3.01 -6.31 -26.97
CA GLN A 7 -1.64 -5.94 -26.62
C GLN A 7 -1.50 -4.43 -26.34
N GLU A 8 -2.22 -3.60 -27.09
CA GLU A 8 -2.28 -2.15 -26.83
C GLU A 8 -2.94 -1.86 -25.48
N LEU A 9 -4.07 -2.50 -25.19
CA LEU A 9 -4.78 -2.36 -23.91
C LEU A 9 -3.90 -2.81 -22.73
N LEU A 10 -3.24 -3.97 -22.84
CA LEU A 10 -2.31 -4.45 -21.82
C LEU A 10 -1.17 -3.45 -21.58
N SER A 11 -0.54 -2.97 -22.66
CA SER A 11 0.60 -2.05 -22.57
C SER A 11 0.19 -0.71 -21.93
N ARG A 12 -0.96 -0.16 -22.33
CA ARG A 12 -1.46 1.11 -21.78
C ARG A 12 -1.85 0.99 -20.31
N THR A 13 -2.48 -0.11 -19.93
CA THR A 13 -2.82 -0.37 -18.53
C THR A 13 -1.55 -0.51 -17.69
N ALA A 14 -0.57 -1.32 -18.12
CA ALA A 14 0.69 -1.51 -17.39
C ALA A 14 1.47 -0.20 -17.20
N LEU A 15 1.65 0.58 -18.28
CA LEU A 15 2.32 1.88 -18.22
C LEU A 15 1.56 2.88 -17.33
N GLY A 16 0.22 2.85 -17.38
CA GLY A 16 -0.64 3.62 -16.49
C GLY A 16 -0.39 3.27 -15.01
N THR A 17 -0.36 1.97 -14.68
CA THR A 17 -0.10 1.48 -13.32
C THR A 17 1.28 1.89 -12.81
N PHE A 18 2.33 1.80 -13.63
CA PHE A 18 3.67 2.24 -13.22
C PHE A 18 3.74 3.74 -12.95
N ARG A 19 3.12 4.56 -13.82
CA ARG A 19 3.03 6.00 -13.60
C ARG A 19 2.25 6.33 -12.33
N LEU A 20 1.10 5.69 -12.12
CA LEU A 20 0.28 5.86 -10.92
C LEU A 20 1.05 5.46 -9.66
N ASN A 21 1.80 4.37 -9.69
CA ASN A 21 2.64 3.96 -8.57
C ASN A 21 3.65 5.06 -8.20
N GLY A 22 4.36 5.62 -9.19
CA GLY A 22 5.28 6.74 -8.95
C GLY A 22 4.59 7.98 -8.36
N GLN A 23 3.39 8.32 -8.85
CA GLN A 23 2.59 9.43 -8.32
C GLN A 23 2.16 9.17 -6.87
N PHE A 24 1.69 7.96 -6.54
CA PHE A 24 1.33 7.60 -5.18
C PHE A 24 2.52 7.58 -4.23
N LEU A 25 3.70 7.15 -4.68
CA LEU A 25 4.92 7.20 -3.87
C LEU A 25 5.31 8.66 -3.57
N ALA A 26 5.27 9.55 -4.57
CA ALA A 26 5.59 10.96 -4.38
C ALA A 26 4.62 11.63 -3.38
N VAL A 27 3.31 11.40 -3.56
CA VAL A 27 2.29 11.95 -2.65
C VAL A 27 2.40 11.35 -1.25
N SER A 28 2.68 10.05 -1.13
CA SER A 28 2.88 9.40 0.16
C SER A 28 4.09 9.95 0.91
N GLU A 29 5.17 10.31 0.20
CA GLU A 29 6.35 10.95 0.80
C GLU A 29 6.01 12.34 1.36
N GLU A 30 5.24 13.14 0.62
CA GLU A 30 4.76 14.44 1.09
C GLU A 30 3.85 14.30 2.32
N LEU A 31 2.94 13.33 2.31
CA LEU A 31 2.03 13.02 3.41
C LEU A 31 2.78 12.51 4.65
N ALA A 32 3.85 11.74 4.47
CA ALA A 32 4.63 11.14 5.55
C ALA A 32 5.63 12.11 6.19
N ARG A 33 6.03 13.17 5.47
CA ARG A 33 7.01 14.17 5.93
C ARG A 33 6.71 14.78 7.31
N PRO A 34 5.47 15.18 7.67
CA PRO A 34 5.15 15.73 8.99
C PRO A 34 5.33 14.73 10.14
N ALA A 35 5.27 13.44 9.85
CA ALA A 35 5.49 12.38 10.82
C ALA A 35 6.97 11.96 10.93
N GLY A 36 7.86 12.55 10.11
CA GLY A 36 9.26 12.14 10.01
C GLY A 36 9.44 10.73 9.45
N LEU A 37 8.46 10.26 8.66
CA LEU A 37 8.44 8.94 8.05
C LEU A 37 8.71 9.05 6.54
N THR A 38 9.19 7.97 5.93
CA THR A 38 9.22 7.82 4.47
C THR A 38 7.92 7.22 3.94
N ALA A 39 7.63 7.37 2.64
CA ALA A 39 6.48 6.75 1.98
C ALA A 39 6.35 5.24 2.24
N ALA A 40 7.49 4.53 2.18
CA ALA A 40 7.56 3.09 2.39
C ALA A 40 7.16 2.67 3.82
N TRP A 41 7.44 3.52 4.81
CA TRP A 41 7.09 3.27 6.21
C TRP A 41 5.60 3.44 6.44
N TRP A 42 5.01 4.50 5.86
CA TRP A 42 3.56 4.73 5.89
C TRP A 42 2.80 3.53 5.33
N GLN A 43 3.23 3.02 4.18
CA GLN A 43 2.61 1.88 3.53
C GLN A 43 2.56 0.62 4.41
N VAL A 44 3.68 0.26 5.06
CA VAL A 44 3.75 -0.94 5.91
C VAL A 44 3.00 -0.76 7.23
N VAL A 45 3.10 0.42 7.88
CA VAL A 45 2.32 0.70 9.10
C VAL A 45 0.82 0.72 8.76
N GLY A 46 0.44 1.37 7.66
CA GLY A 46 -0.92 1.46 7.15
C GLY A 46 -1.57 0.09 6.95
N ALA A 47 -0.83 -0.86 6.37
CA ALA A 47 -1.31 -2.23 6.15
C ALA A 47 -1.66 -2.98 7.45
N VAL A 48 -1.05 -2.60 8.59
CA VAL A 48 -1.27 -3.25 9.89
C VAL A 48 -2.08 -2.39 10.88
N LEU A 49 -2.66 -1.28 10.41
CA LEU A 49 -3.51 -0.41 11.26
C LEU A 49 -4.82 -1.06 11.65
N ARG A 50 -5.42 -1.83 10.73
CA ARG A 50 -6.69 -2.53 10.98
C ARG A 50 -6.47 -3.80 11.79
N GLU A 51 -5.51 -4.62 11.39
CA GLU A 51 -5.17 -5.86 12.07
C GLU A 51 -3.67 -6.20 11.95
N PRO A 52 -3.09 -6.92 12.92
CA PRO A 52 -1.71 -7.40 12.80
C PRO A 52 -1.55 -8.42 11.67
N LEU A 53 -0.53 -8.26 10.83
CA LEU A 53 -0.27 -9.17 9.72
C LEU A 53 1.15 -9.74 9.77
N PRO A 54 1.38 -10.99 9.33
CA PRO A 54 2.72 -11.48 9.08
C PRO A 54 3.32 -10.75 7.87
N VAL A 55 4.65 -10.69 7.77
CA VAL A 55 5.38 -10.06 6.64
C VAL A 55 4.91 -10.57 5.27
N ALA A 56 4.59 -11.86 5.16
CA ALA A 56 4.05 -12.42 3.93
C ALA A 56 2.64 -11.90 3.58
N GLY A 57 1.81 -11.60 4.58
CA GLY A 57 0.51 -10.96 4.38
C GLY A 57 0.65 -9.53 3.89
N ILE A 58 1.49 -8.74 4.57
CA ILE A 58 1.79 -7.36 4.17
C ILE A 58 2.36 -7.31 2.74
N ALA A 59 3.26 -8.23 2.39
CA ALA A 59 3.84 -8.32 1.05
C ALA A 59 2.78 -8.49 -0.04
N ARG A 60 1.77 -9.34 0.20
CA ARG A 60 0.64 -9.52 -0.72
C ARG A 60 -0.21 -8.26 -0.80
N THR A 61 -0.63 -7.71 0.35
CA THR A 61 -1.44 -6.49 0.41
C THR A 61 -0.77 -5.31 -0.30
N MET A 62 0.55 -5.20 -0.19
CA MET A 62 1.32 -4.08 -0.74
C MET A 62 1.85 -4.33 -2.16
N GLY A 63 1.72 -5.55 -2.70
CA GLY A 63 2.28 -5.89 -4.01
C GLY A 63 3.81 -5.77 -4.10
N ILE A 64 4.53 -5.94 -2.99
CA ILE A 64 6.01 -5.85 -2.92
C ILE A 64 6.63 -7.12 -2.35
N THR A 65 7.93 -7.31 -2.56
CA THR A 65 8.61 -8.52 -2.09
C THR A 65 8.64 -8.62 -0.56
N ARG A 66 8.62 -9.86 -0.04
CA ARG A 66 8.74 -10.12 1.40
C ARG A 66 10.03 -9.52 2.00
N GLN A 67 11.12 -9.53 1.25
CA GLN A 67 12.38 -8.94 1.68
C GLN A 67 12.28 -7.42 1.86
N SER A 68 11.60 -6.73 0.94
CA SER A 68 11.36 -5.29 1.06
C SER A 68 10.48 -4.98 2.28
N VAL A 69 9.40 -5.74 2.48
CA VAL A 69 8.55 -5.61 3.68
C VAL A 69 9.36 -5.86 4.95
N GLN A 70 10.15 -6.93 5.01
CA GLN A 70 10.96 -7.28 6.18
C GLN A 70 11.90 -6.13 6.56
N ARG A 71 12.61 -5.55 5.57
CA ARG A 71 13.51 -4.41 5.79
C ARG A 71 12.79 -3.20 6.37
N ILE A 72 11.59 -2.89 5.86
CA ILE A 72 10.78 -1.78 6.37
C ILE A 72 10.26 -2.08 7.77
N ALA A 73 9.76 -3.30 8.00
CA ALA A 73 9.25 -3.74 9.29
C ALA A 73 10.32 -3.67 10.39
N ASP A 74 11.53 -4.18 10.13
CA ASP A 74 12.65 -4.13 11.06
C ASP A 74 13.05 -2.69 11.41
N LEU A 75 12.98 -1.78 10.43
CA LEU A 75 13.26 -0.37 10.62
C LEU A 75 12.18 0.31 11.47
N LEU A 76 10.90 0.01 11.22
CA LEU A 76 9.78 0.49 12.05
C LEU A 76 9.89 0.00 13.49
N VAL A 77 10.32 -1.25 13.69
CA VAL A 77 10.57 -1.83 15.02
C VAL A 77 11.74 -1.13 15.70
N THR A 78 12.84 -0.91 14.99
CA THR A 78 14.01 -0.18 15.49
C THR A 78 13.67 1.25 15.91
N LYS A 79 12.72 1.89 15.20
CA LYS A 79 12.21 3.23 15.51
C LYS A 79 11.12 3.24 16.59
N GLY A 80 10.73 2.09 17.12
CA GLY A 80 9.68 1.97 18.14
C GLY A 80 8.27 2.24 17.62
N LEU A 81 8.06 2.23 16.30
CA LEU A 81 6.77 2.50 15.66
C LEU A 81 5.95 1.23 15.41
N ALA A 82 6.62 0.08 15.32
CA ALA A 82 5.98 -1.22 15.22
C ALA A 82 6.64 -2.21 16.18
N GLU A 83 6.00 -3.35 16.39
CA GLU A 83 6.53 -4.44 17.19
C GLU A 83 6.09 -5.79 16.61
N TYR A 84 6.93 -6.80 16.81
CA TYR A 84 6.58 -8.17 16.48
C TYR A 84 5.84 -8.84 17.63
N ALA A 85 4.67 -9.38 17.33
CA ALA A 85 3.86 -10.19 18.23
C ALA A 85 3.89 -11.68 17.85
N PRO A 86 3.70 -12.59 18.81
CA PRO A 86 3.50 -14.01 18.52
C PRO A 86 2.34 -14.21 17.54
N ASN A 87 2.49 -15.20 16.67
CA ASN A 87 1.42 -15.65 15.79
C ASN A 87 0.92 -17.03 16.26
N PRO A 88 -0.30 -17.12 16.84
CA PRO A 88 -0.85 -18.39 17.31
C PRO A 88 -0.97 -19.45 16.21
N ALA A 89 -1.24 -19.03 14.96
CA ALA A 89 -1.40 -19.94 13.83
C ALA A 89 -0.06 -20.42 13.26
N HIS A 90 1.04 -19.67 13.44
CA HIS A 90 2.32 -20.01 12.84
C HIS A 90 3.51 -19.43 13.62
N ARG A 91 4.08 -20.21 14.55
CA ARG A 91 5.12 -19.78 15.51
C ARG A 91 6.31 -19.03 14.90
N ARG A 92 6.74 -19.39 13.68
CA ARG A 92 7.88 -18.74 12.98
C ARG A 92 7.50 -17.46 12.23
N ALA A 93 6.22 -17.22 11.97
CA ALA A 93 5.75 -16.08 11.18
C ALA A 93 5.09 -15.05 12.11
N LYS A 94 5.91 -14.31 12.86
CA LYS A 94 5.44 -13.28 13.80
C LYS A 94 4.54 -12.25 13.09
N LEU A 95 3.54 -11.77 13.81
CA LEU A 95 2.67 -10.69 13.35
C LEU A 95 3.37 -9.36 13.60
N LEU A 96 3.29 -8.43 12.65
CA LEU A 96 3.68 -7.04 12.86
C LEU A 96 2.44 -6.26 13.29
N ARG A 97 2.57 -5.44 14.32
CA ARG A 97 1.51 -4.51 14.75
C ARG A 97 2.10 -3.13 15.08
N PRO A 98 1.34 -2.04 14.93
CA PRO A 98 1.81 -0.73 15.30
C PRO A 98 1.88 -0.60 16.83
N THR A 99 2.90 0.08 17.35
CA THR A 99 2.95 0.52 18.74
C THR A 99 2.02 1.72 18.94
N GLN A 100 1.93 2.25 20.17
CA GLN A 100 1.23 3.52 20.38
C GLN A 100 1.89 4.67 19.63
N ALA A 101 3.23 4.76 19.66
CA ALA A 101 3.98 5.76 18.91
C ALA A 101 3.76 5.63 17.39
N GLY A 102 3.65 4.40 16.87
CA GLY A 102 3.29 4.16 15.47
C GLY A 102 1.91 4.70 15.11
N ARG A 103 0.90 4.42 15.96
CA ARG A 103 -0.45 4.98 15.78
C ARG A 103 -0.45 6.51 15.85
N ASP A 104 0.31 7.09 16.77
CA ASP A 104 0.41 8.54 16.93
C ASP A 104 1.06 9.19 15.70
N ALA A 105 2.09 8.54 15.13
CA ALA A 105 2.74 8.99 13.90
C ALA A 105 1.76 8.96 12.71
N VAL A 106 0.93 7.90 12.61
CA VAL A 106 -0.12 7.80 11.59
C VAL A 106 -1.17 8.91 11.74
N ARG A 107 -1.59 9.23 12.98
CA ARG A 107 -2.53 10.32 13.23
C ARG A 107 -2.03 11.70 12.77
N LYS A 108 -0.72 11.90 12.68
CA LYS A 108 -0.14 13.14 12.12
C LYS A 108 -0.30 13.24 10.60
N ILE A 109 -0.52 12.12 9.92
CA ILE A 109 -0.65 12.02 8.46
C ILE A 109 -2.12 12.15 8.04
N GLU A 110 -3.06 11.68 8.88
CA GLU A 110 -4.50 11.69 8.64
C GLU A 110 -5.05 13.00 8.05
N PRO A 111 -4.71 14.21 8.55
CA PRO A 111 -5.22 15.45 7.97
C PRO A 111 -4.83 15.65 6.50
N GLY A 112 -3.57 15.33 6.15
CA GLY A 112 -3.09 15.42 4.77
C GLY A 112 -3.75 14.37 3.88
N HIS A 113 -3.92 13.16 4.41
CA HIS A 113 -4.61 12.07 3.70
C HIS A 113 -6.07 12.44 3.40
N ALA A 114 -6.80 12.98 4.39
CA ALA A 114 -8.17 13.43 4.22
C ALA A 114 -8.29 14.58 3.20
N ALA A 115 -7.36 15.54 3.24
CA ALA A 115 -7.33 16.64 2.28
C ALA A 115 -7.09 16.16 0.84
N LEU A 116 -6.18 15.20 0.64
CA LEU A 116 -5.96 14.59 -0.67
C LEU A 116 -7.19 13.84 -1.15
N ALA A 117 -7.81 13.02 -0.29
CA ALA A 117 -9.01 12.28 -0.62
C ALA A 117 -10.15 13.21 -1.05
N ALA A 118 -10.35 14.33 -0.33
CA ALA A 118 -11.33 15.35 -0.69
C ALA A 118 -11.05 15.98 -2.06
N ARG A 119 -9.79 16.33 -2.35
CA ARG A 119 -9.38 16.88 -3.65
C ARG A 119 -9.61 15.89 -4.79
N LEU A 120 -9.22 14.63 -4.62
CA LEU A 120 -9.45 13.59 -5.62
C LEU A 120 -10.95 13.38 -5.88
N ARG A 121 -11.77 13.39 -4.82
CA ARG A 121 -13.23 13.33 -4.97
C ARG A 121 -13.78 14.54 -5.74
N THR A 122 -13.26 15.74 -5.52
CA THR A 122 -13.66 16.93 -6.29
C THR A 122 -13.31 16.78 -7.77
N GLU A 123 -12.14 16.25 -8.11
CA GLU A 123 -11.69 16.08 -9.51
C GLU A 123 -12.39 14.91 -10.23
N LEU A 124 -12.65 13.80 -9.54
CA LEU A 124 -13.18 12.58 -10.14
C LEU A 124 -14.71 12.42 -9.99
N GLY A 125 -15.31 13.14 -9.05
CA GLY A 125 -16.66 12.84 -8.55
C GLY A 125 -16.70 11.59 -7.68
N GLU A 126 -17.77 11.43 -6.90
CA GLU A 126 -17.98 10.26 -6.02
C GLU A 126 -18.01 8.96 -6.83
N GLU A 127 -18.84 8.91 -7.88
CA GLU A 127 -19.00 7.73 -8.73
C GLU A 127 -17.72 7.39 -9.50
N GLY A 128 -17.02 8.40 -10.04
CA GLY A 128 -15.75 8.18 -10.76
C GLY A 128 -14.64 7.68 -9.84
N PHE A 129 -14.60 8.16 -8.60
CA PHE A 129 -13.63 7.69 -7.62
C PHE A 129 -13.92 6.24 -7.19
N ALA A 130 -15.19 5.90 -6.93
CA ALA A 130 -15.60 4.54 -6.61
C ALA A 130 -15.36 3.57 -7.77
N GLU A 131 -15.66 3.99 -9.01
CA GLU A 131 -15.39 3.20 -10.21
C GLU A 131 -13.89 2.95 -10.41
N THR A 132 -13.05 3.95 -10.12
CA THR A 132 -11.59 3.81 -10.18
C THR A 132 -11.10 2.69 -9.26
N VAL A 133 -11.59 2.65 -8.01
CA VAL A 133 -11.28 1.56 -7.07
C VAL A 133 -11.69 0.22 -7.65
N ARG A 134 -12.94 0.10 -8.11
CA ARG A 134 -13.50 -1.16 -8.66
C ARG A 134 -12.71 -1.68 -9.86
N VAL A 135 -12.30 -0.79 -10.78
CA VAL A 135 -11.53 -1.18 -11.98
C VAL A 135 -10.13 -1.68 -11.61
N LEU A 136 -9.45 -1.00 -10.68
CA LEU A 136 -8.11 -1.38 -10.23
C LEU A 136 -8.12 -2.70 -9.46
N GLU A 137 -9.09 -2.90 -8.56
CA GLU A 137 -9.26 -4.16 -7.83
C GLU A 137 -9.55 -5.32 -8.79
N ARG A 138 -10.50 -5.14 -9.72
CA ARG A 138 -10.82 -6.15 -10.74
C ARG A 138 -9.61 -6.51 -11.60
N LEU A 139 -8.77 -5.55 -11.97
CA LEU A 139 -7.53 -5.79 -12.71
C LEU A 139 -6.55 -6.62 -11.87
N SER A 140 -6.36 -6.27 -10.60
CA SER A 140 -5.48 -6.99 -9.68
C SER A 140 -5.91 -8.45 -9.53
N GLU A 141 -7.20 -8.69 -9.25
CA GLU A 141 -7.72 -10.05 -9.14
C GLU A 141 -7.64 -10.83 -10.46
N ALA A 142 -7.83 -10.17 -11.60
CA ALA A 142 -7.68 -10.81 -12.90
C ALA A 142 -6.24 -11.25 -13.15
N LEU A 143 -5.26 -10.43 -12.77
CA LEU A 143 -3.83 -10.76 -12.86
C LEU A 143 -3.46 -11.93 -11.94
N GLU A 144 -4.03 -12.00 -10.72
CA GLU A 144 -3.83 -13.15 -9.83
C GLU A 144 -4.36 -14.45 -10.46
N ARG A 145 -5.61 -14.44 -10.94
CA ARG A 145 -6.24 -15.63 -11.55
C ARG A 145 -5.52 -16.16 -12.79
N VAL A 146 -4.88 -15.29 -13.58
CA VAL A 146 -4.14 -15.72 -14.79
C VAL A 146 -2.68 -16.07 -14.51
N ALA A 147 -2.14 -15.67 -13.36
CA ALA A 147 -0.78 -16.02 -12.93
C ALA A 147 -0.73 -17.35 -12.15
N GLU A 148 -1.87 -17.82 -11.63
CA GLU A 148 -2.03 -19.16 -11.09
C GLU A 148 -1.99 -20.21 -12.23
N PRO A 149 -1.14 -21.26 -12.13
CA PRO A 149 -1.04 -22.31 -13.16
C PRO A 149 -2.30 -23.16 -13.33
#